data_AF-H5SBI0-F1
#
_entry.id   AF-H5SBI0-F1
#
_cell.length_a   1.000
_cell.length_b   1.000
_cell.length_c   1.000
_cell.angle_alpha   90.00
_cell.angle_beta   90.00
_cell.angle_gamma   90.00
#
_symmetry.space_group_name_H-M   'P 1'
#
loop_
_entity.id
_entity.type
_entity.pdbx_description
1 polymer ?
#
loop_
_entity_poly.entity_id
_entity_poly.type
_entity_poly.pdbx_seq_one_letter_code
_entity_poly.pdbx_strand_id
1 'polypeptide(L)' 'ESAQARTSLSLQVQGVCRLLTQLARCCRPAPGEEVVGYLTVHHRITIHRRDCPNVVHLPEARRRRLVEVGWES' A
#
# COMPACT_ATOMS: atom_id res chain seq x y z
N GLU A 1 -32.12 -5.56 2.00
CA GLU A 1 -30.96 -6.30 1.44
C GLU A 1 -29.70 -5.47 1.63
N SER A 2 -28.66 -6.13 2.14
CA SER A 2 -27.50 -5.52 2.80
C SER A 2 -26.49 -4.94 1.80
N ALA A 3 -26.38 -3.61 1.73
CA ALA A 3 -25.30 -2.92 1.01
C ALA A 3 -24.01 -3.00 1.85
N GLN A 4 -23.13 -3.94 1.49
CA GLN A 4 -21.87 -4.17 2.18
C GLN A 4 -20.99 -2.92 2.15
N ALA A 5 -20.65 -2.43 3.35
CA ALA A 5 -19.72 -1.34 3.58
C ALA A 5 -18.34 -1.69 2.98
N ARG A 6 -17.95 -0.99 1.93
CA ARG A 6 -16.57 -1.01 1.44
C ARG A 6 -15.76 -0.19 2.44
N THR A 7 -15.00 -0.87 3.30
CA THR A 7 -14.01 -0.20 4.15
C THR A 7 -13.01 0.52 3.26
N SER A 8 -13.24 1.81 3.07
CA SER A 8 -12.26 2.72 2.51
C SER A 8 -11.15 2.83 3.55
N LEU A 9 -10.08 2.05 3.40
CA LEU A 9 -8.83 2.31 4.10
C LEU A 9 -8.32 3.66 3.58
N SER A 10 -8.69 4.72 4.30
CA SER A 10 -8.13 6.04 4.08
C SER A 10 -6.66 5.94 4.44
N LEU A 11 -5.83 6.19 3.44
CA LEU A 11 -4.38 6.25 3.56
C LEU A 11 -4.05 7.64 3.07
N GLN A 12 -3.60 8.50 3.98
CA GLN A 12 -3.26 9.87 3.69
C GLN A 12 -1.94 9.92 2.92
N VAL A 13 -2.03 9.89 1.59
CA VAL A 13 -0.88 10.16 0.72
C VAL A 13 -0.75 11.69 0.60
N GLN A 14 0.33 12.25 1.15
CA GLN A 14 0.64 13.67 1.05
C GLN A 14 0.80 14.08 -0.43
N GLY A 15 -0.18 14.83 -0.94
CA GLY A 15 -0.10 15.51 -2.24
C GLY A 15 -0.67 14.73 -3.44
N VAL A 16 -1.97 14.94 -3.68
CA VAL A 16 -2.68 14.80 -4.98
C VAL A 16 -3.04 13.38 -5.46
N CYS A 17 -4.25 13.30 -6.01
CA CYS A 17 -4.95 12.19 -6.65
C CYS A 17 -5.59 11.17 -5.69
N ARG A 18 -6.86 10.81 -5.97
CA ARG A 18 -7.52 9.61 -5.42
C ARG A 18 -6.78 8.38 -5.94
N LEU A 19 -5.62 8.09 -5.39
CA LEU A 19 -4.85 6.90 -5.72
C LEU A 19 -5.58 5.71 -5.12
N LEU A 20 -5.88 4.72 -5.96
CA LEU A 20 -6.47 3.48 -5.48
C LEU A 20 -5.41 2.75 -4.67
N THR A 21 -5.65 2.60 -3.38
CA THR A 21 -4.82 1.80 -2.49
C THR A 21 -5.38 0.38 -2.39
N GLN A 22 -4.52 -0.61 -2.40
CA GLN A 22 -4.90 -2.01 -2.21
C GLN A 22 -3.88 -2.72 -1.33
N LEU A 23 -4.32 -3.68 -0.51
CA LEU A 23 -3.42 -4.50 0.29
C LEU A 23 -2.78 -5.60 -0.57
N ALA A 24 -1.48 -5.84 -0.39
CA ALA A 24 -0.77 -6.90 -1.09
C ALA A 24 -1.25 -8.28 -0.62
N ARG A 25 -1.53 -9.17 -1.58
CA ARG A 25 -1.94 -10.56 -1.28
C ARG A 25 -0.80 -11.44 -0.77
N CYS A 26 0.46 -11.04 -0.99
CA CYS A 26 1.63 -11.84 -0.60
C CYS A 26 1.95 -11.79 0.90
N CYS A 27 1.77 -10.63 1.55
CA CYS A 27 2.07 -10.46 2.98
C CYS A 27 0.86 -10.08 3.82
N ARG A 28 -0.28 -9.71 3.20
CA ARG A 28 -1.56 -9.39 3.86
C ARG A 28 -1.37 -8.50 5.10
N PRO A 29 -0.86 -7.27 4.91
CA PRO A 29 -0.50 -6.40 6.03
C PRO A 29 -1.74 -6.02 6.85
N ALA A 30 -1.58 -5.98 8.18
CA ALA A 30 -2.63 -5.67 9.14
C ALA A 30 -2.44 -4.26 9.75
N PRO A 31 -3.53 -3.62 10.20
CA PRO A 31 -3.45 -2.34 10.91
C PRO A 31 -2.51 -2.42 12.11
N GLY A 32 -1.59 -1.46 12.24
CA GLY A 32 -0.57 -1.41 13.29
C GLY A 32 0.78 -2.03 12.91
N GLU A 33 0.90 -2.69 11.75
CA GLU A 33 2.19 -3.17 11.24
C GLU A 33 2.97 -2.08 10.47
N GLU A 34 4.29 -2.21 10.42
CA GLU A 34 5.11 -1.40 9.52
C GLU A 34 4.87 -1.77 8.06
N VAL A 35 4.36 -0.80 7.30
CA VAL A 35 3.99 -0.97 5.90
C VAL A 35 4.74 -0.01 4.98
N VAL A 36 4.82 -0.39 3.70
CA VAL A 36 5.38 0.43 2.62
C VAL A 36 4.42 0.38 1.44
N GLY A 37 4.24 1.50 0.75
CA GLY A 37 3.49 1.55 -0.49
C GLY A 37 4.41 1.29 -1.67
N TYR A 38 3.95 0.53 -2.64
CA TYR A 38 4.62 0.38 -3.92
C TYR A 38 3.74 0.96 -5.03
N LEU A 39 4.26 1.96 -5.74
CA LEU A 39 3.56 2.58 -6.86
C LEU A 39 3.61 1.67 -8.08
N THR A 40 2.49 1.00 -8.37
CA THR A 40 2.34 0.18 -9.55
C THR A 40 2.02 1.05 -10.77
N VAL A 41 2.07 0.42 -11.95
CA VAL A 41 1.48 1.02 -13.16
C VAL A 41 -0.02 1.30 -12.93
N HIS A 42 -0.54 2.34 -13.59
CA HIS A 42 -1.93 2.84 -13.47
C HIS A 42 -2.30 3.56 -12.17
N HIS A 43 -1.37 4.32 -11.57
CA HIS A 43 -1.66 5.19 -10.41
C HIS A 43 -2.29 4.44 -9.22
N ARG A 44 -1.88 3.19 -9.03
CA ARG A 44 -2.34 2.34 -7.94
C ARG A 44 -1.19 2.10 -6.98
N ILE A 45 -1.48 2.19 -5.69
CA ILE A 45 -0.51 1.89 -4.64
C ILE A 45 -0.87 0.54 -4.04
N THR A 46 0.10 -0.37 -4.05
CA THR A 46 -0.04 -1.66 -3.36
C THR A 46 0.70 -1.60 -2.03
N ILE A 47 0.00 -1.84 -0.94
CA ILE A 47 0.54 -1.80 0.42
C ILE A 47 1.16 -3.14 0.75
N HIS A 48 2.46 -3.14 1.00
CA HIS A 48 3.23 -4.29 1.45
C HIS A 48 3.68 -4.07 2.89
N ARG A 49 4.05 -5.15 3.57
CA ARG A 49 4.76 -5.07 4.85
C ARG A 49 6.23 -4.73 4.59
N ARG A 50 6.87 -4.01 5.51
CA ARG A 50 8.25 -3.51 5.34
C ARG A 50 9.28 -4.63 5.12
N ASP A 51 9.06 -5.76 5.77
CA ASP A 51 9.85 -7.00 5.72
C ASP A 51 9.40 -7.98 4.61
N CYS A 52 8.47 -7.58 3.73
CA CYS A 52 7.98 -8.48 2.69
C CYS A 52 9.12 -8.90 1.75
N PRO A 53 9.35 -10.21 1.51
CA PRO A 53 10.47 -10.68 0.67
C PRO A 53 10.42 -10.13 -0.74
N ASN A 54 9.21 -9.90 -1.27
CA ASN A 54 9.02 -9.28 -2.59
C ASN A 54 9.45 -7.82 -2.64
N VAL A 55 9.44 -7.11 -1.51
CA VAL A 55 9.89 -5.72 -1.39
C VAL A 55 11.39 -5.67 -1.13
N VAL A 56 11.88 -6.47 -0.16
CA VAL A 56 13.29 -6.52 0.23
C VAL A 56 14.18 -6.90 -0.96
N HIS A 57 13.73 -7.86 -1.78
CA HIS A 57 14.44 -8.31 -2.98
C HIS A 57 14.13 -7.48 -4.24
N LEU A 58 13.46 -6.32 -4.13
CA LEU A 58 13.24 -5.46 -5.29
C LEU A 58 14.58 -4.97 -5.88
N PRO A 59 14.72 -4.99 -7.22
CA PRO A 59 15.83 -4.32 -7.90
C PRO A 59 15.84 -2.82 -7.58
N GLU A 60 17.03 -2.20 -7.56
CA GLU A 60 17.20 -0.78 -7.20
C GLU A 60 16.34 0.17 -8.06
N ALA A 61 16.25 -0.10 -9.36
CA ALA A 61 15.40 0.67 -10.28
C ALA A 61 13.91 0.68 -9.88
N ARG A 62 13.43 -0.39 -9.23
CA ARG A 62 12.05 -0.49 -8.73
C ARG A 62 11.89 0.04 -7.31
N ARG A 63 12.94 0.01 -6.48
CA ARG A 63 12.90 0.59 -5.12
C ARG A 63 12.59 2.08 -5.12
N ARG A 64 12.97 2.82 -6.18
CA ARG A 64 12.61 4.23 -6.36
C ARG A 64 11.10 4.50 -6.43
N ARG A 65 10.28 3.46 -6.63
CA ARG A 65 8.81 3.52 -6.65
C ARG A 65 8.17 3.15 -5.32
N LEU A 66 8.97 2.85 -4.30
CA LEU A 66 8.49 2.68 -2.94
C LEU A 66 8.17 4.07 -2.37
N VAL A 67 7.05 4.13 -1.66
CA VAL A 67 6.57 5.31 -0.95
C VAL A 67 6.35 4.91 0.50
N GLU A 68 6.72 5.78 1.42
CA GLU A 68 6.41 5.58 2.83
C GLU A 68 4.90 5.77 3.03
N VAL A 69 4.29 4.80 3.68
CA VAL A 69 2.85 4.81 4.02
C VAL A 69 2.73 4.34 5.47
N GLY A 70 1.73 4.87 6.17
CA GLY A 70 1.39 4.45 7.51
C GLY A 70 -0.11 4.23 7.60
N TRP A 71 -0.52 3.50 8.63
CA TRP A 71 -1.94 3.42 8.99
C TRP A 71 -2.37 4.76 9.58
N GLU A 72 -3.52 5.26 9.16
CA GLU A 72 -4.15 6.38 9.87
C GLU A 72 -4.57 5.90 11.27
N SER A 73 -4.25 6.72 12.28
CA SER A 73 -4.58 6.45 13.69
C SER A 73 -6.01 6.88 14.01
#